data_AF-A0A2G5K1H4-F1
#
_entry.id   AF-A0A2G5K1H4-F1
#
_cell.length_a   1.000
_cell.length_b   1.000
_cell.length_c   1.000
_cell.angle_alpha   90.00
_cell.angle_beta   90.00
_cell.angle_gamma   90.00
#
_symmetry.space_group_name_H-M   'P 1'
#
loop_
_entity.id
_entity.type
_entity.pdbx_description
1 polymer ?
#
loop_
_entity_poly.entity_id
_entity_poly.type
_entity_poly.pdbx_seq_one_letter_code
_entity_poly.pdbx_strand_id
1 'polypeptide(L)'
;MFKEWGFLLSEWWILLALAALLGLFVGWLIWGRSRRQIDTLQAQLNGCRADLDECQADLDDCRNAKIAPIAAPATSVDMSEDYDGDGVVEGANEGTRPEALDGPRGGVADDLKQIKGVGKKMEELCNKLGFYHFYQIANWTPNEVAWVDANLEGFKGRVSRDKWVAQAKILAAGGSTEFSKKVEGGDVNY
;
A
#
# COMPACT_ATOMS: atom_id res chain seq x y z
N MET A 1 39.78 -0.48 74.67
CA MET A 1 38.81 -1.47 74.14
C MET A 1 38.43 -1.25 72.66
N PHE A 2 39.17 -0.43 71.87
CA PHE A 2 38.76 -0.04 70.50
C PHE A 2 39.84 -0.31 69.41
N LYS A 3 40.82 -1.18 69.67
CA LYS A 3 41.92 -1.42 68.70
C LYS A 3 41.60 -2.42 67.58
N GLU A 4 40.47 -3.14 67.66
CA GLU A 4 40.09 -4.16 66.65
C GLU A 4 39.09 -3.67 65.59
N TRP A 5 38.60 -2.43 65.69
CA TRP A 5 37.64 -1.87 64.73
C TRP A 5 38.22 -1.62 63.34
N GLY A 6 39.54 -1.46 63.23
CA GLY A 6 40.20 -1.21 61.94
C GLY A 6 40.08 -2.38 60.96
N PHE A 7 40.12 -3.62 61.45
CA PHE A 7 39.99 -4.82 60.63
C PHE A 7 38.56 -4.99 60.09
N LEU A 8 37.56 -4.78 60.94
CA LEU A 8 36.15 -4.81 60.55
C LEU A 8 35.84 -3.70 59.53
N LEU A 9 36.32 -2.48 59.76
CA LEU A 9 36.11 -1.37 58.83
C LEU A 9 36.73 -1.64 57.45
N SER A 10 37.94 -2.22 57.36
CA SER A 10 38.55 -2.54 56.06
C SER A 10 37.80 -3.64 55.31
N GLU A 11 37.28 -4.64 56.02
CA GLU A 11 36.50 -5.73 55.43
C GLU A 11 35.16 -5.24 54.85
N TRP A 12 34.49 -4.31 55.53
CA TRP A 12 33.25 -3.69 55.03
C TRP A 12 33.48 -2.87 53.76
N TRP A 13 34.58 -2.10 53.68
CA TRP A 13 34.92 -1.35 52.48
C TRP A 13 35.24 -2.25 51.29
N ILE A 14 35.89 -3.40 51.51
CA ILE A 14 36.17 -4.40 50.46
C ILE A 14 34.86 -5.01 49.94
N LEU A 15 33.92 -5.37 50.82
CA LEU A 15 32.62 -5.91 50.43
C LEU A 15 31.78 -4.90 49.63
N LEU A 16 31.80 -3.62 50.03
CA LEU A 16 31.12 -2.56 49.28
C LEU A 16 31.74 -2.34 47.90
N ALA A 17 33.08 -2.36 47.80
CA ALA A 17 33.77 -2.24 46.52
C ALA A 17 33.45 -3.43 45.59
N LEU A 18 33.43 -4.66 46.12
CA LEU A 18 33.04 -5.85 45.37
C LEU A 18 31.59 -5.78 44.88
N ALA A 19 30.66 -5.35 45.74
CA ALA A 19 29.25 -5.19 45.36
C ALA A 19 29.07 -4.15 44.25
N ALA A 20 29.80 -3.03 44.31
CA ALA A 20 29.77 -2.00 43.27
C ALA A 20 30.33 -2.51 41.93
N LEU A 21 31.45 -3.23 41.95
CA LEU A 21 32.04 -3.84 40.75
C LEU A 21 31.12 -4.89 40.13
N LEU A 22 30.47 -5.70 40.95
CA LEU A 22 29.53 -6.72 40.50
C LEU A 22 28.27 -6.09 39.88
N GLY A 23 27.76 -5.01 40.48
CA GLY A 23 26.67 -4.21 39.91
C GLY A 23 27.03 -3.57 38.57
N LEU A 24 28.24 -3.00 38.45
CA LEU A 24 28.74 -2.44 37.19
C LEU A 24 28.91 -3.53 36.12
N PHE A 25 29.44 -4.69 36.49
CA PHE A 25 29.64 -5.80 35.57
C PHE A 25 28.31 -6.37 35.04
N VAL A 26 27.34 -6.58 35.94
CA VAL A 26 26.00 -7.05 35.57
C VAL A 26 25.25 -6.01 34.73
N GLY A 27 25.30 -4.73 35.13
CA GLY A 27 24.72 -3.63 34.37
C GLY A 27 25.32 -3.50 32.97
N TRP A 28 26.64 -3.66 32.86
CA TRP A 28 27.36 -3.66 31.58
C TRP A 28 26.96 -4.86 30.70
N LEU A 29 26.76 -6.04 31.28
CA LEU A 29 26.39 -7.25 30.53
C LEU A 29 24.93 -7.17 30.01
N ILE A 30 24.00 -6.75 30.87
CA ILE A 30 22.57 -6.62 30.51
C ILE A 30 22.38 -5.50 29.49
N TRP A 31 22.97 -4.33 29.72
CA TRP A 31 22.77 -3.18 28.84
C TRP A 31 23.63 -3.25 27.57
N GLY A 32 24.85 -3.81 27.65
CA GLY A 32 25.78 -3.90 26.53
C GLY A 32 25.32 -4.82 25.39
N ARG A 33 24.59 -5.90 25.69
CA ARG A 33 24.00 -6.77 24.66
C ARG A 33 22.76 -6.13 24.01
N SER A 34 21.93 -5.47 24.81
CA SER A 34 20.73 -4.75 24.34
C SER A 34 21.09 -3.56 23.43
N ARG A 35 22.19 -2.86 23.74
CA ARG A 35 22.67 -1.72 22.96
C ARG A 35 23.05 -2.09 21.52
N ARG A 36 23.69 -3.26 21.32
CA ARG A 36 24.02 -3.76 19.97
C ARG A 36 22.77 -3.97 19.12
N GLN A 37 21.70 -4.48 19.71
CA GLN A 37 20.43 -4.69 18.99
C GLN A 37 19.79 -3.34 18.60
N ILE A 38 19.85 -2.35 19.49
CA ILE A 38 19.39 -0.99 19.21
C ILE A 38 20.20 -0.36 18.07
N ASP A 39 21.53 -0.50 18.10
CA ASP A 39 22.42 0.05 17.07
C ASP A 39 22.10 -0.58 15.69
N THR A 40 21.86 -1.90 15.64
CA THR A 40 21.47 -2.56 14.39
C THR A 40 20.11 -2.09 13.86
N LEU A 41 19.14 -1.87 14.74
CA LEU A 41 17.82 -1.39 14.35
C LEU A 41 17.87 0.08 13.88
N GLN A 42 18.68 0.91 14.54
CA GLN A 42 18.90 2.29 14.10
C GLN A 42 19.60 2.34 12.75
N ALA A 43 20.57 1.45 12.48
CA ALA A 43 21.21 1.34 11.17
C ALA A 43 20.21 0.94 10.08
N GLN A 44 19.34 -0.03 10.34
CA GLN A 44 18.27 -0.43 9.40
C GLN A 44 17.29 0.70 9.13
N LEU A 45 16.86 1.44 10.17
CA LEU A 45 15.95 2.57 10.03
C LEU A 45 16.59 3.71 9.21
N ASN A 46 17.86 4.01 9.44
CA ASN A 46 18.59 5.02 8.70
C ASN A 46 18.77 4.63 7.23
N GLY A 47 19.02 3.34 6.94
CA GLY A 47 19.07 2.83 5.56
C GLY A 47 17.74 3.01 4.83
N CYS A 48 16.64 2.51 5.43
CA CYS A 48 15.31 2.65 4.85
C CYS A 48 14.89 4.12 4.64
N ARG A 49 15.34 5.02 5.52
CA ARG A 49 15.10 6.46 5.37
C ARG A 49 15.90 7.06 4.21
N ALA A 50 17.16 6.66 4.04
CA ALA A 50 17.98 7.11 2.92
C ALA A 50 17.40 6.64 1.57
N ASP A 51 16.95 5.39 1.50
CA ASP A 51 16.30 4.83 0.29
C ASP A 51 15.03 5.62 -0.07
N LEU A 52 14.26 6.05 0.93
CA LEU A 52 13.07 6.89 0.73
C LEU A 52 13.43 8.29 0.22
N ASP A 53 14.46 8.91 0.80
CA ASP A 53 14.93 10.23 0.39
C ASP A 53 15.47 10.19 -1.06
N GLU A 54 16.13 9.10 -1.47
CA GLU A 54 16.58 8.87 -2.86
C GLU A 54 15.39 8.73 -3.82
N CYS A 55 14.40 7.89 -3.50
CA CYS A 55 13.19 7.77 -4.32
C CYS A 55 12.42 9.09 -4.44
N GLN A 56 12.41 9.90 -3.38
CA GLN A 56 11.73 11.19 -3.38
C GLN A 56 12.49 12.23 -4.22
N ALA A 57 13.82 12.18 -4.22
CA ALA A 57 14.64 12.99 -5.12
C ALA A 57 14.39 12.63 -6.59
N ASP A 58 14.33 11.34 -6.94
CA ASP A 58 14.01 10.89 -8.31
C ASP A 58 12.62 11.38 -8.77
N LEU A 59 11.64 11.37 -7.86
CA LEU A 59 10.29 11.89 -8.14
C LEU A 59 10.32 13.41 -8.39
N ASP A 60 11.07 14.16 -7.59
CA ASP A 60 11.21 15.61 -7.75
C ASP A 60 11.99 15.96 -9.01
N ASP A 61 12.99 15.16 -9.39
CA ASP A 61 13.69 15.31 -10.66
C ASP A 61 12.77 15.01 -11.86
N CYS A 62 11.93 13.97 -11.79
CA CYS A 62 10.92 13.72 -12.82
C CYS A 62 9.89 14.86 -12.90
N ARG A 63 9.48 15.42 -11.76
CA ARG A 63 8.56 16.56 -11.68
C ARG A 63 9.18 17.84 -12.23
N ASN A 64 10.44 18.07 -11.94
CA ASN A 64 11.15 19.31 -12.25
C ASN A 64 11.88 19.26 -13.62
N ALA A 65 12.05 18.06 -14.18
CA ALA A 65 12.39 17.85 -15.57
C ALA A 65 11.27 18.47 -16.41
N LYS A 66 11.50 19.71 -16.85
CA LYS A 66 10.65 20.41 -17.80
C LYS A 66 10.50 19.55 -19.05
N ILE A 67 9.34 18.93 -19.19
CA ILE A 67 8.85 18.46 -20.48
C ILE A 67 8.82 19.70 -21.37
N ALA A 68 9.68 19.74 -22.39
CA ALA A 68 9.66 20.80 -23.38
C ALA A 68 8.24 20.90 -23.96
N PRO A 69 7.67 22.10 -24.11
CA PRO A 69 6.33 22.22 -24.67
C PRO A 69 6.36 21.70 -26.10
N ILE A 70 5.66 20.60 -26.36
CA ILE A 70 5.37 20.18 -27.74
C ILE A 70 4.52 21.30 -28.35
N ALA A 71 5.15 22.05 -29.25
CA ALA A 71 4.54 23.17 -29.93
C ALA A 71 3.32 22.71 -30.74
N ALA A 72 2.17 23.32 -30.45
CA ALA A 72 0.89 23.10 -31.09
C ALA A 72 0.87 23.53 -32.57
N PRO A 73 -0.09 22.99 -33.34
CA PRO A 73 -1.10 23.87 -33.91
C PRO A 73 -2.45 23.62 -33.25
N ALA A 74 -3.08 24.72 -32.86
CA ALA A 74 -4.38 24.75 -32.22
C ALA A 74 -5.47 24.14 -33.13
N THR A 75 -6.13 23.10 -32.62
CA THR A 75 -7.58 22.93 -32.78
C THR A 75 -8.09 22.48 -31.42
N SER A 76 -8.90 23.31 -30.80
CA SER A 76 -9.49 23.12 -29.47
C SER A 76 -10.28 21.81 -29.40
N VAL A 77 -9.72 20.79 -28.77
CA VAL A 77 -10.47 19.67 -28.21
C VAL A 77 -9.91 19.38 -26.82
N ASP A 78 -10.71 19.79 -25.84
CA ASP A 78 -10.84 19.32 -24.46
C ASP A 78 -9.67 18.54 -23.79
N MET A 79 -9.12 19.15 -22.73
CA MET A 79 -8.10 18.60 -21.82
C MET A 79 -8.63 17.53 -20.83
N SER A 80 -9.84 17.01 -20.96
CA SER A 80 -10.72 17.17 -19.79
C SER A 80 -10.59 16.24 -18.59
N GLU A 81 -10.19 14.96 -18.61
CA GLU A 81 -10.32 14.15 -17.37
C GLU A 81 -9.19 13.11 -17.18
N ASP A 82 -8.25 13.41 -16.26
CA ASP A 82 -7.35 12.48 -15.57
C ASP A 82 -8.13 11.95 -14.34
N TYR A 83 -8.63 10.71 -14.42
CA TYR A 83 -9.53 10.18 -13.40
C TYR A 83 -8.81 9.50 -12.23
N ASP A 84 -7.61 8.97 -12.44
CA ASP A 84 -6.85 8.24 -11.45
C ASP A 84 -5.78 9.10 -10.75
N GLY A 85 -5.50 10.29 -11.29
CA GLY A 85 -4.60 11.29 -10.74
C GLY A 85 -3.13 11.01 -11.05
N ASP A 86 -2.83 10.20 -12.07
CA ASP A 86 -1.46 9.82 -12.42
C ASP A 86 -0.72 10.87 -13.29
N GLY A 87 -1.44 11.91 -13.74
CA GLY A 87 -0.90 12.98 -14.59
C GLY A 87 -0.83 12.63 -16.08
N VAL A 88 -1.40 11.50 -16.50
CA VAL A 88 -1.59 11.08 -17.88
C VAL A 88 -3.06 11.34 -18.28
N VAL A 89 -3.26 11.82 -19.52
CA VAL A 89 -4.61 12.05 -20.03
C VAL A 89 -5.12 10.78 -20.70
N GLU A 90 -6.27 10.34 -20.21
CA GLU A 90 -7.03 9.19 -20.68
C GLU A 90 -7.18 9.19 -22.22
N GLY A 91 -6.40 8.33 -22.89
CA GLY A 91 -6.51 8.05 -24.32
C GLY A 91 -5.27 8.30 -25.18
N ALA A 92 -4.21 8.95 -24.67
CA ALA A 92 -2.99 9.12 -25.45
C ALA A 92 -2.14 7.84 -25.52
N ASN A 93 -2.11 7.04 -24.45
CA ASN A 93 -1.58 5.68 -24.34
C ASN A 93 -1.94 5.16 -22.93
N GLU A 94 -3.23 4.92 -22.67
CA GLU A 94 -3.68 4.72 -21.30
C GLU A 94 -3.40 3.31 -20.79
N GLY A 95 -2.59 3.21 -19.75
CA GLY A 95 -2.40 2.00 -18.97
C GLY A 95 -1.94 0.73 -19.72
N THR A 96 -2.10 -0.42 -19.06
CA THR A 96 -1.85 -1.74 -19.64
C THR A 96 -3.10 -2.59 -19.53
N ARG A 97 -3.51 -3.27 -20.60
CA ARG A 97 -4.70 -4.12 -20.56
C ARG A 97 -4.51 -5.27 -19.54
N PRO A 98 -5.39 -5.42 -18.54
CA PRO A 98 -5.29 -6.52 -17.60
C PRO A 98 -5.59 -7.88 -18.25
N GLU A 99 -5.14 -8.96 -17.59
CA GLU A 99 -5.37 -10.33 -18.07
C GLU A 99 -6.87 -10.63 -18.18
N ALA A 100 -7.32 -10.79 -19.43
CA ALA A 100 -8.69 -11.14 -19.78
C ALA A 100 -8.84 -12.65 -19.94
N LEU A 101 -10.01 -13.16 -19.58
CA LEU A 101 -10.40 -14.55 -19.82
C LEU A 101 -11.38 -14.64 -20.99
N ASP A 102 -11.35 -15.75 -21.71
CA ASP A 102 -12.35 -16.04 -22.77
C ASP A 102 -13.73 -16.40 -22.19
N GLY A 103 -13.78 -16.72 -20.90
CA GLY A 103 -15.01 -17.05 -20.18
C GLY A 103 -14.77 -17.24 -18.68
N PRO A 104 -15.84 -17.37 -17.90
CA PRO A 104 -15.72 -17.58 -16.46
C PRO A 104 -15.02 -18.91 -16.17
N ARG A 105 -13.92 -18.85 -15.44
CA ARG A 105 -13.27 -20.04 -14.86
C ARG A 105 -14.31 -20.89 -14.10
N GLY A 106 -14.39 -22.18 -14.43
CA GLY A 106 -15.37 -23.09 -13.82
C GLY A 106 -16.81 -22.93 -14.32
N GLY A 107 -17.05 -22.12 -15.36
CA GLY A 107 -18.37 -21.92 -15.96
C GLY A 107 -19.32 -21.03 -15.16
N VAL A 108 -18.86 -20.46 -14.05
CA VAL A 108 -19.63 -19.59 -13.15
C VAL A 108 -18.84 -18.31 -12.93
N ALA A 109 -19.47 -17.16 -13.20
CA ALA A 109 -18.90 -15.84 -12.92
C ALA A 109 -19.28 -15.39 -11.51
N ASP A 110 -18.45 -14.54 -10.91
CA ASP A 110 -18.82 -13.82 -9.68
C ASP A 110 -19.88 -12.76 -9.98
N ASP A 111 -20.70 -12.42 -8.97
CA ASP A 111 -21.65 -11.32 -9.08
C ASP A 111 -20.91 -9.98 -8.88
N LEU A 112 -20.42 -9.39 -9.97
CA LEU A 112 -19.64 -8.15 -9.92
C LEU A 112 -20.46 -6.98 -9.39
N LYS A 113 -21.80 -7.05 -9.42
CA LYS A 113 -22.68 -6.01 -8.87
C LYS A 113 -22.62 -5.91 -7.35
N GLN A 114 -21.94 -6.85 -6.67
CA GLN A 114 -21.60 -6.70 -5.26
C GLN A 114 -20.56 -5.60 -5.00
N ILE A 115 -19.87 -5.12 -6.05
CA ILE A 115 -19.00 -3.95 -5.98
C ILE A 115 -19.86 -2.69 -6.18
N LYS A 116 -19.77 -1.75 -5.24
CA LYS A 116 -20.45 -0.46 -5.35
C LYS A 116 -19.93 0.28 -6.59
N GLY A 117 -20.86 0.69 -7.44
CA GLY A 117 -20.56 1.38 -8.71
C GLY A 117 -20.64 0.46 -9.93
N VAL A 118 -20.69 -0.86 -9.73
CA VAL A 118 -20.95 -1.85 -10.77
C VAL A 118 -22.44 -2.15 -10.81
N GLY A 119 -23.13 -1.61 -11.81
CA GLY A 119 -24.52 -1.97 -12.11
C GLY A 119 -24.61 -3.06 -13.17
N LYS A 120 -25.83 -3.54 -13.48
CA LYS A 120 -26.07 -4.59 -14.49
C LYS A 120 -25.37 -4.34 -15.84
N LYS A 121 -25.50 -3.13 -16.38
CA LYS A 121 -24.85 -2.75 -17.65
C LYS A 121 -23.32 -2.78 -17.56
N MET A 122 -22.78 -2.45 -16.39
CA MET A 122 -21.34 -2.41 -16.15
C MET A 122 -20.76 -3.82 -16.04
N GLU A 123 -21.44 -4.69 -15.32
CA GLU A 123 -21.11 -6.11 -15.25
C GLU A 123 -21.11 -6.75 -16.65
N GLU A 124 -22.11 -6.44 -17.47
CA GLU A 124 -22.16 -6.88 -18.87
C GLU A 124 -20.95 -6.39 -19.69
N LEU A 125 -20.47 -5.17 -19.46
CA LEU A 125 -19.27 -4.63 -20.12
C LEU A 125 -17.99 -5.31 -19.61
N CYS A 126 -17.83 -5.45 -18.29
CA CYS A 126 -16.70 -6.16 -17.69
C CYS A 126 -16.59 -7.59 -18.22
N ASN A 127 -17.71 -8.31 -18.27
CA ASN A 127 -17.78 -9.67 -18.80
C ASN A 127 -17.38 -9.71 -20.28
N LYS A 128 -17.85 -8.76 -21.11
CA LYS A 128 -17.43 -8.65 -22.52
C LYS A 128 -15.93 -8.39 -22.69
N LEU A 129 -15.32 -7.66 -21.77
CA LEU A 129 -13.87 -7.38 -21.77
C LEU A 129 -13.03 -8.57 -21.26
N GLY A 130 -13.68 -9.59 -20.68
CA GLY A 130 -13.05 -10.81 -20.16
C GLY A 130 -12.83 -10.81 -18.65
N PHE A 131 -13.49 -9.93 -17.91
CA PHE A 131 -13.41 -9.85 -16.44
C PHE A 131 -14.69 -10.41 -15.83
N TYR A 132 -14.57 -11.57 -15.19
CA TYR A 132 -15.70 -12.33 -14.65
C TYR A 132 -15.62 -12.55 -13.14
N HIS A 133 -14.47 -12.28 -12.53
CA HIS A 133 -14.18 -12.67 -11.15
C HIS A 133 -13.64 -11.51 -10.32
N PHE A 134 -13.96 -11.51 -9.01
CA PHE A 134 -13.44 -10.51 -8.07
C PHE A 134 -11.91 -10.56 -7.99
N TYR A 135 -11.30 -11.73 -8.09
CA TYR A 135 -9.84 -11.84 -8.00
C TYR A 135 -9.12 -11.13 -9.15
N GLN A 136 -9.72 -11.03 -10.34
CA GLN A 136 -9.13 -10.31 -11.47
C GLN A 136 -9.06 -8.82 -11.13
N ILE A 137 -10.20 -8.25 -10.70
CA ILE A 137 -10.33 -6.84 -10.30
C ILE A 137 -9.45 -6.53 -9.07
N ALA A 138 -9.36 -7.46 -8.12
CA ALA A 138 -8.54 -7.32 -6.92
C ALA A 138 -7.04 -7.23 -7.21
N ASN A 139 -6.60 -7.82 -8.33
CA ASN A 139 -5.19 -7.88 -8.73
C ASN A 139 -4.78 -6.79 -9.73
N TRP A 140 -5.71 -5.92 -10.15
CA TRP A 140 -5.37 -4.82 -11.03
C TRP A 140 -4.33 -3.88 -10.40
N THR A 141 -3.28 -3.63 -11.16
CA THR A 141 -2.28 -2.59 -10.94
C THR A 141 -2.85 -1.21 -11.29
N PRO A 142 -2.21 -0.11 -10.84
CA PRO A 142 -2.65 1.24 -11.22
C PRO A 142 -2.77 1.42 -12.75
N ASN A 143 -1.76 0.98 -13.51
CA ASN A 143 -1.80 1.03 -14.97
C ASN A 143 -2.95 0.21 -15.57
N GLU A 144 -3.32 -0.90 -14.95
CA GLU A 144 -4.46 -1.71 -15.39
C GLU A 144 -5.79 -1.05 -15.06
N VAL A 145 -5.89 -0.37 -13.91
CA VAL A 145 -7.05 0.43 -13.53
C VAL A 145 -7.26 1.56 -14.54
N ALA A 146 -6.21 2.31 -14.86
CA ALA A 146 -6.27 3.40 -15.84
C ALA A 146 -6.73 2.88 -17.21
N TRP A 147 -6.17 1.75 -17.68
CA TRP A 147 -6.63 1.12 -18.91
C TRP A 147 -8.12 0.77 -18.85
N VAL A 148 -8.60 0.17 -17.76
CA VAL A 148 -10.03 -0.17 -17.64
C VAL A 148 -10.89 1.09 -17.58
N ASP A 149 -10.49 2.12 -16.85
CA ASP A 149 -11.20 3.40 -16.78
C ASP A 149 -11.33 4.06 -18.16
N ALA A 150 -10.30 4.00 -19.02
CA ALA A 150 -10.39 4.45 -20.41
C ALA A 150 -11.33 3.60 -21.28
N ASN A 151 -11.34 2.27 -21.06
CA ASN A 151 -11.98 1.29 -21.93
C ASN A 151 -13.42 0.94 -21.51
N LEU A 152 -13.92 1.46 -20.39
CA LEU A 152 -15.33 1.36 -20.00
C LEU A 152 -16.19 2.38 -20.76
N GLU A 153 -16.71 1.95 -21.90
CA GLU A 153 -17.58 2.78 -22.75
C GLU A 153 -18.77 3.37 -21.98
N GLY A 154 -18.84 4.70 -21.92
CA GLY A 154 -19.91 5.44 -21.24
C GLY A 154 -19.80 5.52 -19.71
N PHE A 155 -18.76 4.91 -19.12
CA PHE A 155 -18.56 4.86 -17.67
C PHE A 155 -17.09 5.05 -17.27
N LYS A 156 -16.40 5.98 -17.94
CA LYS A 156 -15.00 6.27 -17.66
C LYS A 156 -14.79 6.77 -16.23
N GLY A 157 -13.62 6.43 -15.66
CA GLY A 157 -13.20 6.85 -14.31
C GLY A 157 -13.96 6.21 -13.13
N ARG A 158 -14.86 5.26 -13.38
CA ARG A 158 -15.67 4.65 -12.30
C ARG A 158 -14.89 3.65 -11.46
N VAL A 159 -13.90 2.97 -12.04
CA VAL A 159 -13.08 1.98 -11.32
C VAL A 159 -12.31 2.69 -10.21
N SER A 160 -11.66 3.81 -10.53
CA SER A 160 -10.92 4.64 -9.58
C SER A 160 -11.83 5.36 -8.59
N ARG A 161 -12.84 6.12 -9.08
CA ARG A 161 -13.71 6.92 -8.20
C ARG A 161 -14.47 6.08 -7.18
N ASP A 162 -14.99 4.94 -7.62
CA ASP A 162 -15.79 4.06 -6.77
C ASP A 162 -14.92 2.99 -6.06
N LYS A 163 -13.59 3.04 -6.23
CA LYS A 163 -12.61 2.20 -5.53
C LYS A 163 -12.84 0.70 -5.69
N TRP A 164 -13.07 0.24 -6.92
CA TRP A 164 -13.46 -1.15 -7.19
C TRP A 164 -12.41 -2.15 -6.70
N VAL A 165 -11.12 -1.90 -6.94
CA VAL A 165 -10.02 -2.79 -6.53
C VAL A 165 -10.04 -3.07 -5.03
N ALA A 166 -10.28 -2.04 -4.21
CA ALA A 166 -10.33 -2.19 -2.75
C ALA A 166 -11.51 -3.05 -2.29
N GLN A 167 -12.68 -2.90 -2.92
CA GLN A 167 -13.86 -3.70 -2.63
C GLN A 167 -13.70 -5.14 -3.12
N ALA A 168 -13.18 -5.32 -4.33
CA ALA A 168 -12.92 -6.63 -4.94
C ALA A 168 -11.93 -7.45 -4.12
N LYS A 169 -10.90 -6.84 -3.51
CA LYS A 169 -9.99 -7.53 -2.58
C LYS A 169 -10.71 -8.16 -1.39
N ILE A 170 -11.69 -7.47 -0.83
CA ILE A 170 -12.49 -7.98 0.30
C ILE A 170 -13.34 -9.16 -0.16
N LEU A 171 -14.03 -9.01 -1.30
CA LEU A 171 -14.94 -10.03 -1.84
C LEU A 171 -14.18 -11.27 -2.31
N ALA A 172 -13.03 -11.10 -2.98
CA ALA A 172 -12.16 -12.20 -3.43
C ALA A 172 -11.58 -13.01 -2.25
N ALA A 173 -11.41 -12.38 -1.08
CA ALA A 173 -11.00 -13.05 0.15
C ALA A 173 -12.17 -13.78 0.86
N GLY A 174 -13.38 -13.77 0.29
CA GLY A 174 -14.60 -14.33 0.89
C GLY A 174 -15.20 -13.46 2.00
N GLY A 175 -14.78 -12.20 2.10
CA GLY A 175 -15.41 -11.21 2.98
C GLY A 175 -16.64 -10.57 2.36
N SER A 176 -17.31 -9.71 3.13
CA SER A 176 -18.47 -8.94 2.67
C SER A 176 -18.32 -7.47 3.05
N THR A 177 -18.58 -6.58 2.09
CA THR A 177 -18.73 -5.14 2.33
C THR A 177 -20.15 -4.80 2.77
N GLU A 178 -20.33 -3.66 3.44
CA GLU A 178 -21.68 -3.16 3.80
C GLU A 178 -22.60 -2.99 2.59
N PHE A 179 -22.05 -2.74 1.40
CA PHE A 179 -22.83 -2.70 0.16
C PHE A 179 -23.20 -4.10 -0.32
N SER A 180 -22.24 -5.04 -0.37
CA SER A 180 -22.51 -6.41 -0.80
C SER A 180 -23.58 -7.11 0.04
N LYS A 181 -23.58 -6.89 1.37
CA LYS A 181 -24.63 -7.42 2.27
C LYS A 181 -26.03 -6.92 1.90
N LYS A 182 -26.14 -5.66 1.46
CA LYS A 182 -27.42 -5.09 1.01
C LYS A 182 -27.85 -5.68 -0.33
N VAL A 183 -26.90 -5.91 -1.24
CA VAL A 183 -27.16 -6.55 -2.53
C VAL A 183 -27.68 -7.98 -2.32
N GLU A 184 -27.04 -8.75 -1.43
CA GLU A 184 -27.50 -10.09 -1.04
C GLU A 184 -28.90 -10.06 -0.40
N GLY A 185 -29.19 -9.03 0.41
CA GLY A 185 -30.51 -8.81 1.01
C GLY A 185 -31.60 -8.34 0.03
N GLY A 186 -31.26 -8.03 -1.23
CA GLY A 186 -32.19 -7.51 -2.23
C GLY A 186 -32.60 -6.04 -2.03
N ASP A 187 -31.91 -5.31 -1.14
CA ASP A 187 -32.24 -3.93 -0.75
C ASP A 187 -31.67 -2.86 -1.71
N VAL A 188 -31.09 -3.27 -2.84
CA VAL A 188 -30.39 -2.37 -3.77
C VAL A 188 -31.12 -2.31 -5.11
N ASN A 189 -31.66 -1.14 -5.45
CA ASN A 189 -32.15 -0.85 -6.79
C ASN A 189 -31.03 -0.20 -7.62
N TYR A 190 -30.78 -0.76 -8.80
CA TYR A 190 -29.77 -0.32 -9.78
C TYR A 190 -30.26 0.82 -10.67
#